data_AF-A0A2W1TVZ7-F1
#
_entry.id   AF-A0A2W1TVZ7-F1
#
_cell.length_a   1.000
_cell.length_b   1.000
_cell.length_c   1.000
_cell.angle_alpha   90.00
_cell.angle_beta   90.00
_cell.angle_gamma   90.00
#
_symmetry.space_group_name_H-M   'P 1'
#
loop_
_entity.id
_entity.type
_entity.pdbx_description
1 polymer ?
#
loop_
_entity_poly.entity_id
_entity_poly.type
_entity_poly.pdbx_seq_one_letter_code
_entity_poly.pdbx_strand_id
1 'polypeptide(L)'
;MLVRCPGGPLGTAGRTPGRCWEDGSVPDVTPPTSLPSSEDRGGAPSSEPVPSAGPVLPDLDDLLATARVVALPMRVRFRGITVREAVVMRGPEGWTEFSPFVEYDDAEAAAWLRAAVDFGWTRHEPAADSVPVNATVPAVAAADVPDLLLRYPGCTTAKVKVAGPGTSIDDDVARVAAVRRSMGEDAAVRVDANGLWSLDAATHALERLAPFRLQYAEQPVASVADLATLRTRVAGLGVPIAADESVRKAADPLAVARAGAADVLVVKAQPLGGVTAARAVIAGAGLPCVVSSALDTSVGLGMGAFLAAAAMAPGYAAGLGTGAMLTGDVTADPLLPVDGRIAVRRVEADTALLDRWAASPERTAWWEARLGRVHAVLAAE
;
A
#
# COMPACT_ATOMS: atom_id res chain seq x y z
N MET A 1 32.36 -58.78 -3.37
CA MET A 1 32.52 -58.32 -1.97
C MET A 1 31.53 -57.17 -1.78
N LEU A 2 30.20 -57.34 -1.67
CA LEU A 2 29.32 -58.11 -0.77
C LEU A 2 29.42 -57.72 0.72
N VAL A 3 28.57 -56.77 1.15
CA VAL A 3 27.85 -56.68 2.45
C VAL A 3 26.65 -55.74 2.21
N ARG A 4 25.41 -56.16 1.93
CA ARG A 4 24.30 -56.73 2.74
C ARG A 4 23.73 -55.84 3.87
N CYS A 5 22.48 -55.38 3.67
CA CYS A 5 21.56 -54.81 4.66
C CYS A 5 21.06 -55.84 5.69
N PRO A 6 20.38 -55.38 6.75
CA PRO A 6 18.94 -55.67 6.96
C PRO A 6 18.18 -54.39 7.44
N GLY A 7 16.86 -54.17 7.32
CA GLY A 7 15.71 -54.99 6.96
C GLY A 7 14.55 -54.81 7.97
N GLY A 8 13.54 -53.98 7.63
CA GLY A 8 12.10 -54.04 8.03
C GLY A 8 11.70 -53.92 9.53
N PRO A 9 10.40 -53.79 9.89
CA PRO A 9 9.15 -54.02 9.11
C PRO A 9 8.25 -52.76 8.96
N LEU A 10 7.53 -52.52 7.86
CA LEU A 10 6.26 -53.10 7.35
C LEU A 10 5.03 -52.97 8.27
N GLY A 11 4.12 -52.07 7.89
CA GLY A 11 2.70 -52.05 8.25
C GLY A 11 1.88 -51.61 7.03
N THR A 12 1.01 -52.48 6.55
CA THR A 12 0.21 -52.37 5.32
C THR A 12 -1.29 -52.24 5.61
N ALA A 13 -2.01 -51.76 4.59
CA ALA A 13 -3.46 -51.84 4.30
C ALA A 13 -4.28 -50.57 4.68
N GLY A 14 -5.14 -50.03 3.82
CA GLY A 14 -5.71 -50.58 2.59
C GLY A 14 -6.18 -49.50 1.60
N ARG A 15 -6.11 -49.86 0.32
CA ARG A 15 -6.85 -49.23 -0.79
C ARG A 15 -8.21 -49.91 -0.90
N THR A 16 -9.22 -49.12 -1.23
CA THR A 16 -10.46 -49.61 -1.87
C THR A 16 -10.70 -48.77 -3.14
N PRO A 17 -10.97 -49.38 -4.30
CA PRO A 17 -11.17 -48.67 -5.57
C PRO A 17 -12.67 -48.48 -5.92
N GLY A 18 -12.96 -47.49 -6.76
CA GLY A 18 -14.28 -47.22 -7.38
C GLY A 18 -14.77 -45.81 -7.00
N ARG A 19 -15.23 -44.94 -7.92
CA ARG A 19 -15.95 -45.19 -9.18
C ARG A 19 -15.65 -44.12 -10.23
N CYS A 20 -15.65 -44.53 -11.49
CA CYS A 20 -15.83 -43.67 -12.66
C CYS A 20 -17.19 -42.95 -12.57
N TRP A 21 -17.22 -41.67 -12.91
CA TRP A 21 -18.46 -40.94 -13.21
C TRP A 21 -18.43 -40.58 -14.70
N GLU A 22 -19.06 -41.44 -15.49
CA GLU A 22 -19.65 -41.08 -16.78
C GLU A 22 -21.17 -41.10 -16.56
N ASP A 23 -21.76 -39.91 -16.55
CA ASP A 23 -23.12 -39.55 -16.97
C ASP A 23 -23.24 -38.05 -16.64
N GLY A 24 -23.48 -37.14 -17.58
CA GLY A 24 -24.47 -37.28 -18.64
C GLY A 24 -25.80 -36.64 -18.24
N SER A 25 -25.80 -35.54 -17.49
CA SER A 25 -27.02 -34.74 -17.27
C SER A 25 -26.69 -33.30 -16.92
N VAL A 26 -26.86 -32.42 -17.91
CA VAL A 26 -26.93 -30.97 -17.74
C VAL A 26 -28.31 -30.64 -17.15
N PRO A 27 -28.42 -30.02 -15.97
CA PRO A 27 -29.72 -29.51 -15.52
C PRO A 27 -30.05 -28.23 -16.30
N ASP A 28 -31.21 -28.27 -16.95
CA ASP A 28 -31.86 -27.18 -17.66
C ASP A 28 -32.16 -26.03 -16.69
N VAL A 29 -31.37 -24.95 -16.73
CA VAL A 29 -31.62 -23.73 -15.96
C VAL A 29 -32.49 -22.81 -16.82
N THR A 30 -33.80 -22.99 -16.69
CA THR A 30 -34.78 -22.02 -17.17
C THR A 30 -34.69 -20.75 -16.30
N PRO A 31 -34.58 -19.55 -16.89
CA PRO A 31 -34.48 -18.32 -16.11
C PRO A 31 -35.86 -17.97 -15.52
N PRO A 32 -35.97 -17.60 -14.24
CA PRO A 32 -37.22 -17.08 -13.72
C PRO A 32 -37.50 -15.70 -14.31
N THR A 33 -38.64 -15.61 -14.97
CA THR A 33 -39.31 -14.40 -15.44
C THR A 33 -39.70 -13.47 -14.29
N SER A 34 -39.66 -12.16 -14.60
CA SER A 34 -40.34 -11.03 -13.94
C SER A 34 -39.91 -10.64 -12.51
N LEU A 35 -39.22 -9.49 -12.43
CA LEU A 35 -39.07 -8.68 -11.22
C LEU A 35 -40.43 -8.03 -10.85
N PRO A 36 -40.88 -8.10 -9.59
CA PRO A 36 -42.01 -7.29 -9.14
C PRO A 36 -41.60 -5.83 -8.95
N SER A 37 -42.55 -4.96 -9.28
CA SER A 37 -42.54 -3.51 -9.22
C SER A 37 -42.09 -2.96 -7.86
N SER A 38 -41.29 -1.90 -7.93
CA SER A 38 -40.90 -1.05 -6.82
C SER A 38 -42.10 -0.30 -6.24
N GLU A 39 -42.55 -0.68 -5.06
CA GLU A 39 -43.29 0.20 -4.15
C GLU A 39 -43.19 -0.35 -2.73
N ASP A 40 -42.93 0.57 -1.79
CA ASP A 40 -43.04 0.42 -0.34
C ASP A 40 -41.82 -0.12 0.46
N ARG A 41 -40.86 0.77 0.73
CA ARG A 41 -40.13 0.79 2.03
C ARG A 41 -39.98 2.23 2.50
N GLY A 42 -40.62 2.52 3.63
CA GLY A 42 -40.73 3.84 4.21
C GLY A 42 -39.44 4.40 4.84
N GLY A 43 -39.55 5.69 5.14
CA GLY A 43 -38.81 6.40 6.20
C GLY A 43 -37.29 6.38 6.09
N ALA A 44 -36.73 7.33 5.35
CA ALA A 44 -35.33 7.69 5.52
C ALA A 44 -35.08 8.12 6.98
N PRO A 45 -34.10 7.54 7.69
CA PRO A 45 -33.67 8.10 8.95
C PRO A 45 -33.05 9.47 8.66
N SER A 46 -33.53 10.49 9.35
CA SER A 46 -32.97 11.84 9.35
C SER A 46 -31.47 11.76 9.62
N SER A 47 -30.67 12.16 8.64
CA SER A 47 -29.23 12.32 8.78
C SER A 47 -28.97 13.50 9.71
N GLU A 48 -28.75 13.22 10.99
CA GLU A 48 -28.10 14.19 11.87
C GLU A 48 -26.69 14.46 11.33
N PRO A 49 -26.25 15.74 11.26
CA PRO A 49 -24.90 16.06 10.85
C PRO A 49 -23.93 15.49 11.89
N VAL A 50 -23.08 14.56 11.46
CA VAL A 50 -21.92 14.11 12.26
C VAL A 50 -21.05 15.35 12.50
N PRO A 51 -20.72 15.70 13.77
CA PRO A 51 -19.84 16.82 14.04
C PRO A 51 -18.43 16.47 13.56
N SER A 52 -18.10 16.94 12.36
CA SER A 52 -16.78 16.82 11.73
C SER A 52 -15.91 18.02 12.15
N ALA A 53 -15.56 18.09 13.43
CA ALA A 53 -14.37 18.84 13.81
C ALA A 53 -13.21 17.84 13.78
N GLY A 54 -12.29 17.98 12.82
CA GLY A 54 -11.01 17.28 12.88
C GLY A 54 -10.30 17.60 14.20
N PRO A 55 -9.27 16.83 14.58
CA PRO A 55 -8.50 17.13 15.79
C PRO A 55 -8.00 18.58 15.72
N VAL A 56 -8.15 19.30 16.83
CA VAL A 56 -7.58 20.64 16.99
C VAL A 56 -6.07 20.51 16.79
N LEU A 57 -5.51 21.34 15.91
CA LEU A 57 -4.07 21.38 15.65
C LEU A 57 -3.34 21.68 16.97
N PRO A 58 -2.45 20.79 17.46
CA PRO A 58 -1.68 21.03 18.68
C PRO A 58 -0.75 22.23 18.53
N ASP A 59 -0.40 22.86 19.65
CA ASP A 59 0.57 23.95 19.64
C ASP A 59 1.93 23.46 19.11
N LEU A 60 2.63 24.31 18.37
CA LEU A 60 3.92 23.93 17.74
C LEU A 60 4.95 23.50 18.80
N ASP A 61 4.95 24.16 19.96
CA ASP A 61 5.86 23.84 21.05
C ASP A 61 5.61 22.43 21.61
N ASP A 62 4.35 21.97 21.66
CA ASP A 62 4.01 20.60 22.09
C ASP A 62 4.51 19.55 21.09
N LEU A 63 4.39 19.85 19.78
CA LEU A 63 4.91 18.98 18.73
C LEU A 63 6.44 18.89 18.81
N LEU A 64 7.12 20.04 18.92
CA LEU A 64 8.59 20.11 18.98
C LEU A 64 9.15 19.48 20.25
N ALA A 65 8.46 19.59 21.39
CA ALA A 65 8.92 19.04 22.66
C ALA A 65 9.12 17.52 22.64
N THR A 66 8.42 16.79 21.76
CA THR A 66 8.53 15.33 21.62
C THR A 66 9.14 14.89 20.29
N ALA A 67 9.41 15.83 19.38
CA ALA A 67 9.90 15.54 18.05
C ALA A 67 11.30 14.93 18.11
N ARG A 68 11.47 13.80 17.42
CA ARG A 68 12.74 13.10 17.23
C ARG A 68 12.96 12.89 15.74
N VAL A 69 13.99 13.53 15.20
CA VAL A 69 14.34 13.42 13.78
C VAL A 69 15.29 12.24 13.59
N VAL A 70 14.88 11.25 12.80
CA VAL A 70 15.63 10.04 12.52
C VAL A 70 16.01 9.94 11.04
N ALA A 71 17.13 9.28 10.76
CA ALA A 71 17.66 9.04 9.42
C ALA A 71 18.03 7.55 9.28
N LEU A 72 17.12 6.75 8.72
CA LEU A 72 17.29 5.30 8.61
C LEU A 72 17.89 4.92 7.25
N PRO A 73 19.03 4.22 7.20
CA PRO A 73 19.58 3.73 5.95
C PRO A 73 18.67 2.69 5.30
N MET A 74 18.72 2.64 3.97
CA MET A 74 17.93 1.72 3.16
C MET A 74 18.82 0.62 2.58
N ARG A 75 18.26 -0.58 2.44
CA ARG A 75 18.96 -1.75 1.87
C ARG A 75 19.15 -1.63 0.36
N VAL A 76 18.29 -0.86 -0.30
CA VAL A 76 18.23 -0.68 -1.75
C VAL A 76 17.80 0.75 -2.03
N ARG A 77 18.26 1.34 -3.14
CA ARG A 77 17.74 2.62 -3.60
C ARG A 77 16.27 2.46 -3.97
N PHE A 78 15.41 3.34 -3.46
CA PHE A 78 13.99 3.36 -3.81
C PHE A 78 13.50 4.80 -3.84
N ARG A 79 12.77 5.19 -4.91
CA ARG A 79 12.36 6.58 -5.16
C ARG A 79 13.53 7.58 -5.07
N GLY A 80 14.70 7.20 -5.61
CA GLY A 80 15.88 8.06 -5.66
C GLY A 80 16.69 8.16 -4.36
N ILE A 81 16.13 7.75 -3.21
CA ILE A 81 16.78 7.86 -1.90
C ILE A 81 17.43 6.55 -1.43
N THR A 82 18.43 6.70 -0.56
CA THR A 82 19.12 5.60 0.15
C THR A 82 19.08 5.75 1.67
N VAL A 83 18.50 6.85 2.15
CA VAL A 83 18.26 7.14 3.57
C VAL A 83 16.85 7.71 3.66
N ARG A 84 16.07 7.19 4.61
CA ARG A 84 14.74 7.69 4.92
C ARG A 84 14.80 8.56 6.16
N GLU A 85 14.54 9.86 5.98
CA GLU A 85 14.35 10.78 7.09
C GLU A 85 12.87 10.84 7.49
N ALA A 86 12.62 10.92 8.80
CA ALA A 86 11.29 11.05 9.40
C ALA A 86 11.38 11.82 10.72
N VAL A 87 10.32 12.56 11.06
CA VAL A 87 10.10 13.08 12.40
C VAL A 87 9.10 12.17 13.09
N VAL A 88 9.51 11.51 14.17
CA VAL A 88 8.59 10.78 15.06
C VAL A 88 8.33 11.61 16.30
N MET A 89 7.07 11.68 16.72
CA MET A 89 6.62 12.50 17.84
C MET A 89 5.52 11.78 18.60
N ARG A 90 5.21 12.24 19.81
CA ARG A 90 4.26 11.56 20.70
C ARG A 90 3.07 12.46 21.02
N GLY A 91 1.89 12.05 20.60
CA GLY A 91 0.62 12.62 21.03
C GLY A 91 -0.02 11.84 22.18
N PRO A 92 -1.18 12.28 22.69
CA PRO A 92 -1.91 11.60 23.77
C PRO A 92 -2.34 10.17 23.42
N GLU A 93 -2.57 9.87 22.13
CA GLU A 93 -2.94 8.54 21.66
C GLU A 93 -1.72 7.66 21.30
N GLY A 94 -0.50 8.18 21.45
CA GLY A 94 0.76 7.45 21.23
C GLY A 94 1.67 8.07 20.18
N TRP A 95 2.65 7.29 19.71
CA TRP A 95 3.60 7.73 18.69
C TRP A 95 2.94 7.91 17.33
N THR A 96 3.41 8.93 16.61
CA THR A 96 3.00 9.28 15.25
C THR A 96 4.19 9.74 14.42
N GLU A 97 4.03 9.83 13.10
CA GLU A 97 5.11 10.10 12.16
C GLU A 97 4.72 11.22 11.20
N PHE A 98 5.63 12.18 11.04
CA PHE A 98 5.63 13.20 10.01
C PHE A 98 6.87 12.99 9.13
N SER A 99 6.67 12.42 7.93
CA SER A 99 7.80 12.11 7.04
C SER A 99 7.57 12.46 5.56
N PRO A 100 7.07 13.66 5.19
CA PRO A 100 6.97 14.03 3.78
C PRO A 100 8.33 13.99 3.09
N PHE A 101 8.39 13.49 1.85
CA PHE A 101 9.64 13.51 1.09
C PHE A 101 10.21 14.94 0.99
N VAL A 102 11.54 15.07 0.94
CA VAL A 102 12.22 16.37 1.09
C VAL A 102 11.97 17.31 -0.08
N GLU A 103 11.60 16.78 -1.24
CA GLU A 103 11.23 17.55 -2.43
C GLU A 103 9.81 18.14 -2.36
N TYR A 104 8.97 17.72 -1.40
CA TYR A 104 7.63 18.28 -1.24
C TYR A 104 7.70 19.66 -0.57
N ASP A 105 6.97 20.63 -1.10
CA ASP A 105 6.86 21.94 -0.48
C ASP A 105 6.05 21.88 0.82
N ASP A 106 5.96 23.02 1.51
CA ASP A 106 5.29 23.09 2.81
C ASP A 106 3.76 22.88 2.68
N ALA A 107 3.16 23.21 1.52
CA ALA A 107 1.73 23.01 1.28
C ALA A 107 1.39 21.52 1.04
N GLU A 108 2.18 20.81 0.23
CA GLU A 108 2.03 19.36 0.07
C GLU A 108 2.35 18.63 1.39
N ALA A 109 3.33 19.11 2.16
CA ALA A 109 3.66 18.56 3.48
C ALA A 109 2.59 18.79 4.55
N ALA A 110 1.69 19.78 4.39
CA ALA A 110 0.62 20.06 5.34
C ALA A 110 -0.32 18.85 5.55
N ALA A 111 -0.64 18.12 4.48
CA ALA A 111 -1.40 16.88 4.59
C ALA A 111 -0.69 15.83 5.45
N TRP A 112 0.63 15.75 5.36
CA TRP A 112 1.42 14.80 6.15
C TRP A 112 1.43 15.17 7.63
N LEU A 113 1.52 16.45 7.97
CA LEU A 113 1.42 16.89 9.35
C LEU A 113 0.01 16.67 9.90
N ARG A 114 -1.03 16.95 9.11
CA ARG A 114 -2.42 16.64 9.49
C ARG A 114 -2.61 15.16 9.78
N ALA A 115 -1.98 14.28 9.01
CA ALA A 115 -2.01 12.84 9.27
C ALA A 115 -1.30 12.46 10.57
N ALA A 116 -0.14 13.07 10.84
CA ALA A 116 0.57 12.86 12.09
C ALA A 116 -0.31 13.26 13.29
N VAL A 117 -0.97 14.42 13.20
CA VAL A 117 -1.91 14.91 14.22
C VAL A 117 -3.12 13.99 14.36
N ASP A 118 -3.76 13.61 13.25
CA ASP A 118 -4.90 12.68 13.27
C ASP A 118 -4.56 11.36 13.97
N PHE A 119 -3.40 10.78 13.69
CA PHE A 119 -3.02 9.55 14.34
C PHE A 119 -2.53 9.75 15.78
N GLY A 120 -1.87 10.87 16.11
CA GLY A 120 -1.34 11.12 17.46
C GLY A 120 -2.36 11.65 18.47
N TRP A 121 -3.41 12.34 18.02
CA TRP A 121 -4.38 13.06 18.87
C TRP A 121 -5.83 12.57 18.71
N THR A 122 -6.14 11.76 17.70
CA THR A 122 -7.45 11.11 17.57
C THR A 122 -7.35 9.62 17.89
N ARG A 123 -8.29 9.12 18.71
CA ARG A 123 -8.39 7.70 18.98
C ARG A 123 -8.87 6.96 17.73
N HIS A 124 -8.09 5.96 17.31
CA HIS A 124 -8.44 5.02 16.24
C HIS A 124 -8.50 3.62 16.84
N GLU A 125 -9.62 2.92 16.63
CA GLU A 125 -9.78 1.53 17.07
C GLU A 125 -9.33 0.57 15.97
N PRO A 126 -8.58 -0.50 16.30
CA PRO A 126 -8.16 -1.48 15.31
C PRO A 126 -9.38 -2.30 14.83
N ALA A 127 -9.65 -2.27 13.53
CA ALA A 127 -10.77 -3.03 12.93
C ALA A 127 -10.44 -4.51 12.66
N ALA A 128 -9.18 -4.91 12.83
CA ALA A 128 -8.68 -6.28 12.71
C ALA A 128 -7.34 -6.39 13.46
N ASP A 129 -6.89 -7.61 13.79
CA ASP A 129 -5.59 -7.82 14.45
C ASP A 129 -4.39 -7.70 13.49
N SER A 130 -4.62 -7.97 12.21
CA SER A 130 -3.59 -7.96 11.17
C SER A 130 -4.19 -7.74 9.78
N VAL A 131 -3.37 -7.25 8.85
CA VAL A 131 -3.74 -7.06 7.44
C VAL A 131 -2.78 -7.78 6.50
N PRO A 132 -3.25 -8.34 5.37
CA PRO A 132 -2.36 -8.91 4.36
C PRO A 132 -1.50 -7.82 3.73
N VAL A 133 -0.25 -8.14 3.39
CA VAL A 133 0.69 -7.22 2.73
C VAL A 133 1.31 -7.82 1.47
N ASN A 134 1.68 -6.97 0.52
CA ASN A 134 2.41 -7.40 -0.67
C ASN A 134 3.93 -7.29 -0.46
N ALA A 135 4.67 -8.13 -1.18
CA ALA A 135 6.09 -7.92 -1.41
C ALA A 135 6.31 -6.68 -2.28
N THR A 136 7.28 -5.83 -1.94
CA THR A 136 7.66 -4.68 -2.77
C THR A 136 8.96 -5.00 -3.48
N VAL A 137 8.90 -5.08 -4.82
CA VAL A 137 10.03 -5.41 -5.70
C VAL A 137 10.48 -4.11 -6.39
N PRO A 138 11.62 -3.51 -6.00
CA PRO A 138 12.20 -2.34 -6.67
C PRO A 138 12.65 -2.65 -8.09
N ALA A 139 13.15 -1.64 -8.81
CA ALA A 139 13.72 -1.77 -10.16
C ALA A 139 15.10 -2.47 -10.13
N VAL A 140 15.14 -3.73 -9.69
CA VAL A 140 16.32 -4.61 -9.67
C VAL A 140 16.40 -5.44 -10.96
N ALA A 141 17.51 -6.14 -11.19
CA ALA A 141 17.59 -7.07 -12.31
C ALA A 141 16.66 -8.28 -12.07
N ALA A 142 16.15 -8.88 -13.14
CA ALA A 142 15.26 -10.04 -13.05
C ALA A 142 15.91 -11.23 -12.31
N ALA A 143 17.25 -11.36 -12.38
CA ALA A 143 18.01 -12.39 -11.69
C ALA A 143 18.02 -12.23 -10.16
N ASP A 144 17.86 -11.01 -9.65
CA ASP A 144 17.89 -10.71 -8.21
C ASP A 144 16.53 -10.90 -7.53
N VAL A 145 15.47 -11.10 -8.32
CA VAL A 145 14.08 -11.19 -7.83
C VAL A 145 13.87 -12.35 -6.85
N PRO A 146 14.33 -13.59 -7.10
CA PRO A 146 14.11 -14.71 -6.18
C PRO A 146 14.67 -14.43 -4.78
N ASP A 147 15.92 -13.95 -4.70
CA ASP A 147 16.58 -13.63 -3.42
C ASP A 147 15.91 -12.45 -2.70
N LEU A 148 15.41 -11.48 -3.46
CA LEU A 148 14.66 -10.36 -2.89
C LEU A 148 13.34 -10.83 -2.24
N LEU A 149 12.63 -11.75 -2.89
CA LEU A 149 11.34 -12.26 -2.39
C LEU A 149 11.46 -13.06 -1.09
N LEU A 150 12.65 -13.60 -0.77
CA LEU A 150 12.91 -14.25 0.53
C LEU A 150 12.70 -13.31 1.74
N ARG A 151 12.70 -12.00 1.51
CA ARG A 151 12.43 -10.99 2.56
C ARG A 151 10.94 -10.81 2.88
N TYR A 152 10.06 -11.48 2.13
CA TYR A 152 8.61 -11.35 2.22
C TYR A 152 7.95 -12.74 2.39
N PRO A 153 8.32 -13.50 3.44
CA PRO A 153 7.79 -14.84 3.64
C PRO A 153 6.26 -14.80 3.79
N GLY A 154 5.58 -15.73 3.11
CA GLY A 154 4.12 -15.86 3.12
C GLY A 154 3.35 -14.83 2.29
N CYS A 155 4.00 -13.81 1.72
CA CYS A 155 3.32 -12.90 0.79
C CYS A 155 2.86 -13.65 -0.47
N THR A 156 1.58 -13.55 -0.79
CA THR A 156 0.98 -14.10 -2.03
C THR A 156 0.77 -13.04 -3.10
N THR A 157 1.14 -11.79 -2.81
CA THR A 157 1.04 -10.65 -3.73
C THR A 157 2.38 -9.94 -3.84
N ALA A 158 2.76 -9.49 -5.03
CA ALA A 158 3.92 -8.63 -5.25
C ALA A 158 3.58 -7.39 -6.08
N LYS A 159 4.18 -6.25 -5.71
CA LYS A 159 4.16 -5.02 -6.50
C LYS A 159 5.55 -4.77 -7.08
N VAL A 160 5.62 -4.71 -8.40
CA VAL A 160 6.86 -4.60 -9.17
C VAL A 160 7.02 -3.18 -9.70
N LYS A 161 8.13 -2.54 -9.36
CA LYS A 161 8.49 -1.25 -9.95
C LYS A 161 8.90 -1.44 -11.41
N VAL A 162 8.36 -0.57 -12.25
CA VAL A 162 8.61 -0.49 -13.69
C VAL A 162 8.85 0.97 -14.07
N ALA A 163 9.23 1.26 -15.32
CA ALA A 163 9.52 2.62 -15.77
C ALA A 163 10.65 3.32 -14.98
N GLY A 164 11.58 2.55 -14.43
CA GLY A 164 12.73 3.08 -13.69
C GLY A 164 13.67 3.89 -14.60
N PRO A 165 14.36 4.91 -14.09
CA PRO A 165 15.40 5.58 -14.86
C PRO A 165 16.45 4.58 -15.35
N GLY A 166 16.68 4.56 -16.67
CA GLY A 166 17.65 3.65 -17.30
C GLY A 166 17.17 2.21 -17.47
N THR A 167 15.88 1.89 -17.24
CA THR A 167 15.32 0.56 -17.52
C THR A 167 14.48 0.58 -18.80
N SER A 168 14.58 -0.47 -19.61
CA SER A 168 13.71 -0.68 -20.77
C SER A 168 12.41 -1.40 -20.39
N ILE A 169 11.42 -1.37 -21.28
CA ILE A 169 10.19 -2.18 -21.14
C ILE A 169 10.52 -3.68 -21.10
N ASP A 170 11.57 -4.13 -21.80
CA ASP A 170 11.98 -5.53 -21.77
C ASP A 170 12.57 -5.93 -20.40
N ASP A 171 13.30 -5.02 -19.74
CA ASP A 171 13.77 -5.24 -18.36
C ASP A 171 12.60 -5.34 -17.38
N ASP A 172 11.59 -4.49 -17.55
CA ASP A 172 10.37 -4.50 -16.76
C ASP A 172 9.58 -5.80 -16.95
N VAL A 173 9.41 -6.25 -18.19
CA VAL A 173 8.78 -7.53 -18.53
C VAL A 173 9.56 -8.70 -17.93
N ALA A 174 10.89 -8.70 -18.04
CA ALA A 174 11.73 -9.75 -17.48
C ALA A 174 11.60 -9.84 -15.95
N ARG A 175 11.53 -8.70 -15.27
CA ARG A 175 11.33 -8.61 -13.81
C ARG A 175 9.96 -9.14 -13.39
N VAL A 176 8.89 -8.73 -14.07
CA VAL A 176 7.53 -9.23 -13.81
C VAL A 176 7.45 -10.73 -14.05
N ALA A 177 8.06 -11.22 -15.13
CA ALA A 177 8.14 -12.65 -15.42
C ALA A 177 8.89 -13.42 -14.33
N ALA A 178 9.98 -12.87 -13.78
CA ALA A 178 10.71 -13.49 -12.68
C ALA A 178 9.89 -13.56 -11.40
N VAL A 179 9.10 -12.53 -11.09
CA VAL A 179 8.17 -12.53 -9.95
C VAL A 179 7.10 -13.61 -10.13
N ARG A 180 6.44 -13.66 -11.29
CA ARG A 180 5.43 -14.67 -11.62
C ARG A 180 5.98 -16.10 -11.48
N ARG A 181 7.18 -16.37 -12.00
CA ARG A 181 7.85 -17.67 -11.86
C ARG A 181 8.19 -18.02 -10.42
N SER A 182 8.62 -17.04 -9.62
CA SER A 182 9.06 -17.27 -8.24
C SER A 182 7.89 -17.48 -7.28
N MET A 183 6.77 -16.78 -7.49
CA MET A 183 5.61 -16.82 -6.59
C MET A 183 4.51 -17.78 -7.06
N GLY A 184 4.57 -18.25 -8.31
CA GLY A 184 3.59 -19.15 -8.90
C GLY A 184 2.46 -18.44 -9.65
N GLU A 185 1.66 -19.24 -10.36
CA GLU A 185 0.58 -18.75 -11.21
C GLU A 185 -0.59 -18.14 -10.43
N ASP A 186 -0.80 -18.53 -9.17
CA ASP A 186 -1.89 -18.01 -8.35
C ASP A 186 -1.56 -16.70 -7.65
N ALA A 187 -0.30 -16.25 -7.70
CA ALA A 187 0.11 -15.01 -7.06
C ALA A 187 -0.57 -13.78 -7.69
N ALA A 188 -0.92 -12.78 -6.88
CA ALA A 188 -1.34 -11.49 -7.42
C ALA A 188 -0.09 -10.65 -7.77
N VAL A 189 0.04 -10.23 -9.03
CA VAL A 189 1.17 -9.42 -9.47
C VAL A 189 0.68 -8.05 -9.92
N ARG A 190 1.28 -6.99 -9.39
CA ARG A 190 0.97 -5.60 -9.71
C ARG A 190 2.21 -4.94 -10.30
N VAL A 191 2.02 -3.92 -11.13
CA VAL A 191 3.12 -3.04 -11.57
C VAL A 191 2.86 -1.61 -11.11
N ASP A 192 3.91 -0.83 -10.91
CA ASP A 192 3.85 0.56 -10.46
C ASP A 192 4.90 1.40 -11.20
N ALA A 193 4.42 2.30 -12.05
CA ALA A 193 5.24 3.11 -12.95
C ALA A 193 5.42 4.56 -12.46
N ASN A 194 4.75 4.96 -11.36
CA ASN A 194 4.80 6.32 -10.80
C ASN A 194 4.55 7.46 -11.80
N GLY A 195 3.74 7.22 -12.82
CA GLY A 195 3.38 8.16 -13.87
C GLY A 195 4.48 8.44 -14.89
N LEU A 196 5.53 7.61 -14.94
CA LEU A 196 6.74 7.88 -15.72
C LEU A 196 6.66 7.45 -17.18
N TRP A 197 5.65 6.68 -17.59
CA TRP A 197 5.45 6.40 -19.00
C TRP A 197 4.69 7.52 -19.70
N SER A 198 5.00 7.75 -20.97
CA SER A 198 4.07 8.43 -21.88
C SER A 198 2.87 7.53 -22.15
N LEU A 199 1.77 8.12 -22.66
CA LEU A 199 0.56 7.35 -22.99
C LEU A 199 0.82 6.19 -23.96
N ASP A 200 1.64 6.41 -24.99
CA ASP A 200 1.98 5.38 -25.97
C ASP A 200 2.92 4.32 -25.38
N ALA A 201 3.91 4.72 -24.58
CA ALA A 201 4.79 3.79 -23.88
C ALA A 201 4.03 2.92 -22.88
N ALA A 202 3.08 3.50 -22.15
CA ALA A 202 2.20 2.78 -21.22
C ALA A 202 1.32 1.78 -21.97
N THR A 203 0.74 2.17 -23.11
CA THR A 203 -0.05 1.25 -23.95
C THR A 203 0.80 0.05 -24.37
N HIS A 204 1.98 0.31 -24.94
CA HIS A 204 2.90 -0.75 -25.39
C HIS A 204 3.38 -1.65 -24.23
N ALA A 205 3.74 -1.06 -23.08
CA ALA A 205 4.17 -1.82 -21.92
C ALA A 205 3.05 -2.74 -21.39
N LEU A 206 1.80 -2.25 -21.32
CA LEU A 206 0.68 -3.03 -20.81
C LEU A 206 0.28 -4.17 -21.77
N GLU A 207 0.40 -3.99 -23.08
CA GLU A 207 0.26 -5.10 -24.05
C GLU A 207 1.27 -6.22 -23.79
N ARG A 208 2.53 -5.85 -23.55
CA ARG A 208 3.61 -6.79 -23.26
C ARG A 208 3.47 -7.47 -21.89
N LEU A 209 2.85 -6.78 -20.93
CA LEU A 209 2.66 -7.26 -19.56
C LEU A 209 1.35 -8.05 -19.37
N ALA A 210 0.36 -7.92 -20.26
CA ALA A 210 -0.93 -8.59 -20.18
C ALA A 210 -0.84 -10.12 -19.98
N PRO A 211 0.10 -10.87 -20.63
CA PRO A 211 0.24 -12.31 -20.41
C PRO A 211 0.53 -12.72 -18.96
N PHE A 212 1.03 -11.80 -18.12
CA PHE A 212 1.34 -12.09 -16.72
C PHE A 212 0.15 -11.91 -15.77
N ARG A 213 -1.05 -11.60 -16.30
CA ARG A 213 -2.32 -11.51 -15.55
C ARG A 213 -2.19 -10.59 -14.33
N LEU A 214 -1.91 -9.32 -14.60
CA LEU A 214 -1.72 -8.32 -13.55
C LEU A 214 -3.02 -8.11 -12.75
N GLN A 215 -2.91 -8.00 -11.43
CA GLN A 215 -4.03 -7.58 -10.58
C GLN A 215 -4.40 -6.12 -10.86
N TYR A 216 -3.41 -5.26 -11.12
CA TYR A 216 -3.57 -3.92 -11.68
C TYR A 216 -2.23 -3.32 -12.12
N ALA A 217 -2.30 -2.25 -12.91
CA ALA A 217 -1.18 -1.34 -13.18
C ALA A 217 -1.39 0.01 -12.46
N GLU A 218 -0.50 0.33 -11.52
CA GLU A 218 -0.54 1.53 -10.68
C GLU A 218 0.16 2.71 -11.34
N GLN A 219 -0.58 3.80 -11.44
CA GLN A 219 -0.20 5.07 -12.05
C GLN A 219 0.70 4.90 -13.29
N PRO A 220 0.23 4.34 -14.42
CA PRO A 220 1.07 4.19 -15.61
C PRO A 220 1.54 5.54 -16.18
N VAL A 221 0.65 6.54 -16.16
CA VAL A 221 0.82 7.87 -16.76
C VAL A 221 0.52 8.96 -15.72
N ALA A 222 1.04 10.18 -15.94
CA ALA A 222 0.99 11.24 -14.93
C ALA A 222 -0.39 11.87 -14.70
N SER A 223 -1.17 12.09 -15.78
CA SER A 223 -2.40 12.89 -15.71
C SER A 223 -3.67 12.03 -15.62
N VAL A 224 -4.72 12.57 -14.99
CA VAL A 224 -6.05 11.91 -14.92
C VAL A 224 -6.65 11.71 -16.31
N ALA A 225 -6.47 12.67 -17.22
CA ALA A 225 -6.95 12.57 -18.60
C ALA A 225 -6.25 11.46 -19.38
N ASP A 226 -4.94 11.32 -19.21
CA ASP A 226 -4.19 10.23 -19.84
C ASP A 226 -4.55 8.88 -19.21
N LEU A 227 -4.81 8.81 -17.90
CA LEU A 227 -5.29 7.58 -17.25
C LEU A 227 -6.64 7.13 -17.84
N ALA A 228 -7.60 8.05 -18.01
CA ALA A 228 -8.89 7.74 -18.64
C ALA A 228 -8.72 7.27 -20.10
N THR A 229 -7.84 7.92 -20.85
CA THR A 229 -7.53 7.54 -22.23
C THR A 229 -6.85 6.18 -22.29
N LEU A 230 -5.86 5.93 -21.45
CA LEU A 230 -5.15 4.66 -21.37
C LEU A 230 -6.10 3.52 -21.01
N ARG A 231 -6.94 3.70 -19.99
CA ARG A 231 -7.94 2.71 -19.56
C ARG A 231 -8.85 2.29 -20.72
N THR A 232 -9.22 3.23 -21.58
CA THR A 232 -9.97 2.94 -22.81
C THR A 232 -9.15 2.13 -23.81
N ARG A 233 -7.88 2.50 -24.05
CA ARG A 233 -6.99 1.81 -25.00
C ARG A 233 -6.72 0.36 -24.59
N VAL A 234 -6.60 0.08 -23.30
CA VAL A 234 -6.21 -1.24 -22.77
C VAL A 234 -7.38 -2.09 -22.29
N ALA A 235 -8.63 -1.66 -22.50
CA ALA A 235 -9.82 -2.35 -21.97
C ALA A 235 -9.91 -3.84 -22.39
N GLY A 236 -9.39 -4.19 -23.57
CA GLY A 236 -9.36 -5.57 -24.07
C GLY A 236 -8.24 -6.46 -23.49
N LEU A 237 -7.29 -5.89 -22.74
CA LEU A 237 -6.15 -6.62 -22.20
C LEU A 237 -6.42 -7.29 -20.84
N GLY A 238 -7.54 -6.94 -20.20
CA GLY A 238 -7.86 -7.44 -18.86
C GLY A 238 -6.90 -6.95 -17.76
N VAL A 239 -6.29 -5.76 -17.95
CA VAL A 239 -5.39 -5.13 -16.97
C VAL A 239 -6.09 -3.92 -16.32
N PRO A 240 -6.55 -4.03 -15.06
CA PRO A 240 -7.14 -2.90 -14.35
C PRO A 240 -6.12 -1.77 -14.12
N ILE A 241 -6.59 -0.52 -14.12
CA ILE A 241 -5.77 0.66 -13.85
C ILE A 241 -6.00 1.12 -12.41
N ALA A 242 -4.92 1.33 -11.66
CA ALA A 242 -4.96 1.91 -10.32
C ALA A 242 -4.36 3.32 -10.32
N ALA A 243 -4.95 4.25 -9.56
CA ALA A 243 -4.44 5.61 -9.40
C ALA A 243 -3.81 5.82 -8.02
N ASP A 244 -2.60 6.40 -7.97
CA ASP A 244 -1.88 6.77 -6.74
C ASP A 244 -1.60 8.28 -6.72
N GLU A 245 -0.61 8.75 -7.50
CA GLU A 245 -0.24 10.17 -7.61
C GLU A 245 -1.45 11.06 -7.91
N SER A 246 -2.34 10.63 -8.81
CA SER A 246 -3.55 11.38 -9.17
C SER A 246 -4.62 11.44 -8.07
N VAL A 247 -4.44 10.71 -6.96
CA VAL A 247 -5.27 10.79 -5.76
C VAL A 247 -4.53 11.62 -4.70
N ARG A 248 -3.31 11.21 -4.35
CA ARG A 248 -2.58 11.72 -3.18
C ARG A 248 -1.94 13.11 -3.36
N LYS A 249 -1.80 13.59 -4.61
CA LYS A 249 -1.29 14.94 -4.92
C LYS A 249 -2.37 15.85 -5.51
N ALA A 250 -3.60 15.37 -5.63
CA ALA A 250 -4.67 16.13 -6.25
C ALA A 250 -5.29 17.11 -5.25
N ALA A 251 -5.59 18.32 -5.71
CA ALA A 251 -6.47 19.23 -4.99
C ALA A 251 -7.88 18.65 -4.80
N ASP A 252 -8.31 17.79 -5.75
CA ASP A 252 -9.52 17.00 -5.64
C ASP A 252 -9.20 15.49 -5.83
N PRO A 253 -9.04 14.74 -4.72
CA PRO A 253 -8.81 13.29 -4.76
C PRO A 253 -9.93 12.48 -5.44
N LEU A 254 -11.14 13.05 -5.58
CA LEU A 254 -12.28 12.37 -6.21
C LEU A 254 -12.31 12.56 -7.73
N ALA A 255 -11.46 13.42 -8.30
CA ALA A 255 -11.42 13.70 -9.74
C ALA A 255 -11.20 12.42 -10.58
N VAL A 256 -10.34 11.51 -10.11
CA VAL A 256 -10.06 10.22 -10.77
C VAL A 256 -11.33 9.38 -10.90
N ALA A 257 -12.09 9.26 -9.82
CA ALA A 257 -13.33 8.49 -9.79
C ALA A 257 -14.39 9.12 -10.69
N ARG A 258 -14.58 10.45 -10.60
CA ARG A 258 -15.54 11.19 -11.44
C ARG A 258 -15.22 11.11 -12.92
N ALA A 259 -13.94 11.05 -13.28
CA ALA A 259 -13.49 10.90 -14.66
C ALA A 259 -13.54 9.46 -15.19
N GLY A 260 -13.85 8.46 -14.34
CA GLY A 260 -13.77 7.04 -14.73
C GLY A 260 -12.36 6.60 -15.11
N ALA A 261 -11.34 7.25 -14.53
CA ALA A 261 -9.94 7.13 -14.94
C ALA A 261 -9.20 5.94 -14.29
N ALA A 262 -9.79 5.30 -13.29
CA ALA A 262 -9.21 4.15 -12.60
C ALA A 262 -10.27 3.13 -12.18
N ASP A 263 -9.84 1.88 -12.05
CA ASP A 263 -10.61 0.77 -11.49
C ASP A 263 -10.35 0.59 -10.00
N VAL A 264 -9.19 1.04 -9.51
CA VAL A 264 -8.73 0.90 -8.12
C VAL A 264 -8.09 2.20 -7.65
N LEU A 265 -8.30 2.59 -6.40
CA LEU A 265 -7.57 3.68 -5.77
C LEU A 265 -6.45 3.16 -4.87
N VAL A 266 -5.25 3.71 -5.02
CA VAL A 266 -4.17 3.53 -4.06
C VAL A 266 -4.19 4.71 -3.10
N VAL A 267 -4.29 4.40 -1.81
CA VAL A 267 -4.43 5.39 -0.75
C VAL A 267 -3.30 5.25 0.26
N LYS A 268 -2.81 6.38 0.77
CA LYS A 268 -1.72 6.44 1.74
C LYS A 268 -2.14 7.40 2.84
N ALA A 269 -2.05 6.96 4.10
CA ALA A 269 -2.57 7.74 5.22
C ALA A 269 -1.89 9.12 5.33
N GLN A 270 -0.56 9.17 5.29
CA GLN A 270 0.17 10.44 5.43
C GLN A 270 -0.17 11.47 4.33
N PRO A 271 -0.02 11.15 3.02
CA PRO A 271 -0.41 12.08 1.96
C PRO A 271 -1.88 12.52 1.96
N LEU A 272 -2.79 11.74 2.52
CA LEU A 272 -4.22 12.04 2.52
C LEU A 272 -4.72 12.69 3.81
N GLY A 273 -3.84 13.08 4.74
CA GLY A 273 -4.27 13.78 5.95
C GLY A 273 -4.72 12.87 7.09
N GLY A 274 -4.34 11.59 7.09
CA GLY A 274 -4.57 10.66 8.19
C GLY A 274 -5.60 9.59 7.88
N VAL A 275 -5.89 8.77 8.88
CA VAL A 275 -6.86 7.67 8.77
C VAL A 275 -8.26 8.25 8.57
N THR A 276 -8.62 9.31 9.31
CA THR A 276 -9.94 9.94 9.22
C THR A 276 -10.22 10.48 7.81
N ALA A 277 -9.33 11.34 7.30
CA ALA A 277 -9.49 11.96 6.00
C ALA A 277 -9.41 10.94 4.85
N ALA A 278 -8.49 9.97 4.92
CA ALA A 278 -8.39 8.93 3.91
C ALA A 278 -9.67 8.07 3.82
N ARG A 279 -10.33 7.75 4.95
CA ARG A 279 -11.61 7.03 4.95
C ARG A 279 -12.72 7.82 4.25
N ALA A 280 -12.77 9.14 4.45
CA ALA A 280 -13.73 10.00 3.76
C ALA A 280 -13.49 10.00 2.23
N VAL A 281 -12.24 10.07 1.78
CA VAL A 281 -11.87 9.97 0.36
C VAL A 281 -12.29 8.62 -0.23
N ILE A 282 -12.01 7.52 0.47
CA ILE A 282 -12.38 6.16 0.02
C ILE A 282 -13.91 6.04 -0.13
N ALA A 283 -14.66 6.51 0.88
CA ALA A 283 -16.12 6.47 0.85
C ALA A 283 -16.71 7.32 -0.28
N GLY A 284 -16.15 8.52 -0.51
CA GLY A 284 -16.59 9.43 -1.57
C GLY A 284 -16.26 8.96 -2.98
N ALA A 285 -15.21 8.15 -3.16
CA ALA A 285 -14.78 7.68 -4.47
C ALA A 285 -15.65 6.56 -5.05
N GLY A 286 -16.22 5.70 -4.20
CA GLY A 286 -17.02 4.55 -4.65
C GLY A 286 -16.25 3.50 -5.46
N LEU A 287 -14.92 3.46 -5.34
CA LEU A 287 -14.04 2.49 -6.00
C LEU A 287 -13.36 1.58 -4.96
N PRO A 288 -13.01 0.33 -5.30
CA PRO A 288 -12.12 -0.48 -4.48
C PRO A 288 -10.82 0.27 -4.18
N CYS A 289 -10.35 0.21 -2.94
CA CYS A 289 -9.10 0.85 -2.56
C CYS A 289 -8.07 -0.14 -2.00
N VAL A 290 -6.81 0.20 -2.19
CA VAL A 290 -5.64 -0.52 -1.67
C VAL A 290 -4.79 0.46 -0.89
N VAL A 291 -4.50 0.13 0.36
CA VAL A 291 -3.64 0.96 1.21
C VAL A 291 -2.17 0.66 0.91
N SER A 292 -1.34 1.70 0.84
CA SER A 292 0.12 1.59 0.70
C SER A 292 0.80 2.51 1.72
N SER A 293 2.07 2.22 2.02
CA SER A 293 2.94 3.13 2.78
C SER A 293 3.56 4.19 1.86
N ALA A 294 4.20 5.18 2.47
CA ALA A 294 5.09 6.11 1.78
C ALA A 294 6.57 5.90 2.19
N LEU A 295 6.96 4.63 2.36
CA LEU A 295 8.25 4.22 2.94
C LEU A 295 8.41 4.78 4.35
N ASP A 296 7.51 4.39 5.23
CA ASP A 296 7.42 4.90 6.60
C ASP A 296 8.27 4.05 7.56
N THR A 297 8.55 4.57 8.76
CA THR A 297 9.03 3.72 9.87
C THR A 297 7.88 2.84 10.38
N SER A 298 8.12 1.95 11.36
CA SER A 298 7.01 1.21 11.96
C SER A 298 5.91 2.10 12.55
N VAL A 299 6.23 3.34 12.96
CA VAL A 299 5.22 4.29 13.46
C VAL A 299 4.23 4.68 12.36
N GLY A 300 4.72 5.14 11.21
CA GLY A 300 3.84 5.46 10.06
C GLY A 300 3.22 4.22 9.40
N LEU A 301 3.89 3.06 9.42
CA LEU A 301 3.29 1.80 8.99
C LEU A 301 2.10 1.39 9.86
N GLY A 302 2.17 1.66 11.17
CA GLY A 302 1.05 1.47 12.08
C GLY A 302 -0.17 2.28 11.64
N MET A 303 0.01 3.57 11.35
CA MET A 303 -1.05 4.42 10.80
C MET A 303 -1.66 3.83 9.51
N GLY A 304 -0.81 3.36 8.59
CA GLY A 304 -1.26 2.66 7.38
C GLY A 304 -2.02 1.36 7.67
N ALA A 305 -1.61 0.58 8.67
CA ALA A 305 -2.27 -0.66 9.05
C ALA A 305 -3.68 -0.44 9.62
N PHE A 306 -3.87 0.61 10.43
CA PHE A 306 -5.21 1.02 10.90
C PHE A 306 -6.12 1.40 9.74
N LEU A 307 -5.62 2.20 8.79
CA LEU A 307 -6.39 2.54 7.58
C LEU A 307 -6.74 1.29 6.76
N ALA A 308 -5.79 0.38 6.58
CA ALA A 308 -5.99 -0.85 5.82
C ALA A 308 -7.05 -1.74 6.46
N ALA A 309 -7.00 -1.93 7.78
CA ALA A 309 -7.97 -2.72 8.51
C ALA A 309 -9.39 -2.13 8.42
N ALA A 310 -9.50 -0.79 8.44
CA ALA A 310 -10.78 -0.11 8.48
C ALA A 310 -11.45 0.05 7.10
N ALA A 311 -10.68 0.12 6.01
CA ALA A 311 -11.21 0.59 4.73
C ALA A 311 -10.68 -0.09 3.46
N MET A 312 -9.63 -0.94 3.53
CA MET A 312 -9.10 -1.60 2.34
C MET A 312 -10.12 -2.58 1.74
N ALA A 313 -10.22 -2.62 0.41
CA ALA A 313 -11.11 -3.56 -0.26
C ALA A 313 -10.67 -5.01 -0.03
N PRO A 314 -11.61 -5.95 0.18
CA PRO A 314 -11.28 -7.37 0.36
C PRO A 314 -10.61 -7.96 -0.89
N GLY A 315 -9.75 -8.97 -0.70
CA GLY A 315 -9.02 -9.61 -1.79
C GLY A 315 -7.73 -8.89 -2.22
N TYR A 316 -7.44 -7.71 -1.66
CA TYR A 316 -6.17 -7.01 -1.85
C TYR A 316 -5.24 -7.19 -0.65
N ALA A 317 -3.93 -7.21 -0.93
CA ALA A 317 -2.87 -7.04 0.05
C ALA A 317 -2.35 -5.61 0.07
N ALA A 318 -2.05 -5.06 1.25
CA ALA A 318 -1.60 -3.68 1.43
C ALA A 318 -0.10 -3.50 1.07
N GLY A 319 0.25 -2.34 0.53
CA GLY A 319 1.63 -1.91 0.28
C GLY A 319 2.38 -1.50 1.54
N LEU A 320 2.22 -2.24 2.65
CA LEU A 320 2.79 -1.92 3.97
C LEU A 320 4.00 -2.81 4.34
N GLY A 321 4.45 -3.68 3.43
CA GLY A 321 5.65 -4.49 3.64
C GLY A 321 6.97 -3.72 3.54
N THR A 322 6.94 -2.38 3.42
CA THR A 322 8.14 -1.57 3.14
C THR A 322 9.12 -1.46 4.31
N GLY A 323 8.74 -1.85 5.53
CA GLY A 323 9.67 -1.93 6.66
C GLY A 323 10.89 -2.84 6.34
N ALA A 324 10.69 -3.89 5.53
CA ALA A 324 11.75 -4.78 5.07
C ALA A 324 12.81 -4.10 4.16
N MET A 325 12.55 -2.86 3.71
CA MET A 325 13.48 -2.07 2.89
C MET A 325 14.48 -1.26 3.74
N LEU A 326 14.17 -1.01 5.01
CA LEU A 326 15.04 -0.29 5.95
C LEU A 326 16.08 -1.25 6.56
N THR A 327 17.23 -0.72 6.96
CA THR A 327 18.27 -1.51 7.65
C THR A 327 18.02 -1.64 9.15
N GLY A 328 17.12 -0.82 9.69
CA GLY A 328 16.68 -0.83 11.09
C GLY A 328 15.34 -0.09 11.24
N ASP A 329 14.92 0.10 12.49
CA ASP A 329 13.67 0.76 12.85
C ASP A 329 13.83 1.59 14.13
N VAL A 330 12.81 2.36 14.48
CA VAL A 330 12.71 3.18 15.69
C VAL A 330 12.08 2.45 16.88
N THR A 331 11.76 1.16 16.72
CA THR A 331 11.13 0.31 17.74
C THR A 331 11.85 -1.02 17.88
N ALA A 332 11.78 -1.62 19.07
CA ALA A 332 12.29 -2.95 19.33
C ALA A 332 11.42 -4.07 18.72
N ASP A 333 10.15 -3.78 18.43
CA ASP A 333 9.19 -4.71 17.83
C ASP A 333 8.65 -4.13 16.50
N PRO A 334 9.40 -4.26 15.40
CA PRO A 334 9.06 -3.64 14.11
C PRO A 334 7.92 -4.34 13.38
N LEU A 335 7.10 -3.57 12.66
CA LEU A 335 6.07 -4.06 11.75
C LEU A 335 6.69 -4.58 10.46
N LEU A 336 7.20 -5.80 10.52
CA LEU A 336 7.71 -6.54 9.37
C LEU A 336 6.70 -7.58 8.89
N PRO A 337 6.68 -7.90 7.58
CA PRO A 337 5.87 -9.01 7.06
C PRO A 337 6.21 -10.34 7.73
N VAL A 338 5.21 -10.94 8.37
CA VAL A 338 5.25 -12.31 8.89
C VAL A 338 4.04 -13.04 8.31
N ASP A 339 4.28 -14.18 7.66
CA ASP A 339 3.24 -14.97 6.96
C ASP A 339 2.37 -14.13 6.02
N GLY A 340 2.98 -13.19 5.30
CA GLY A 340 2.31 -12.31 4.36
C GLY A 340 1.42 -11.24 5.01
N ARG A 341 1.61 -10.94 6.29
CA ARG A 341 0.79 -9.99 7.06
C ARG A 341 1.63 -9.07 7.93
N ILE A 342 1.05 -7.95 8.34
CA ILE A 342 1.55 -7.14 9.46
C ILE A 342 0.46 -6.95 10.51
N ALA A 343 0.86 -6.76 11.76
CA ALA A 343 -0.06 -6.46 12.86
C ALA A 343 -0.68 -5.06 12.70
N VAL A 344 -1.92 -4.91 13.14
CA VAL A 344 -2.60 -3.61 13.23
C VAL A 344 -2.50 -3.15 14.68
N ARG A 345 -1.46 -2.38 14.97
CA ARG A 345 -1.20 -1.85 16.30
C ARG A 345 -0.42 -0.55 16.25
N ARG A 346 -0.55 0.24 17.31
CA ARG A 346 0.39 1.34 17.55
C ARG A 346 1.73 0.74 17.94
N VAL A 347 2.79 1.43 17.54
CA VAL A 347 4.16 1.04 17.79
C VAL A 347 4.71 1.97 18.86
N GLU A 348 5.36 1.39 19.87
CA GLU A 348 6.12 2.16 20.84
C GLU A 348 7.55 2.36 20.34
N ALA A 349 7.95 3.63 20.19
CA ALA A 349 9.32 3.96 19.83
C ALA A 349 10.26 3.77 21.03
N ASP A 350 11.45 3.24 20.74
CA ASP A 350 12.49 2.98 21.73
C ASP A 350 13.50 4.12 21.74
N THR A 351 13.72 4.74 22.90
CA THR A 351 14.61 5.91 23.02
C THR A 351 16.04 5.64 22.56
N ALA A 352 16.59 4.46 22.84
CA ALA A 352 17.95 4.11 22.41
C ALA A 352 18.03 3.93 20.89
N LEU A 353 16.97 3.43 20.24
CA LEU A 353 16.90 3.38 18.78
C LEU A 353 16.71 4.76 18.16
N LEU A 354 15.93 5.64 18.78
CA LEU A 354 15.80 7.03 18.34
C LEU A 354 17.14 7.79 18.44
N ASP A 355 17.93 7.52 19.48
CA ASP A 355 19.28 8.08 19.63
C ASP A 355 20.25 7.49 18.60
N ARG A 356 20.19 6.17 18.39
CA ARG A 356 21.04 5.46 17.41
C ARG A 356 20.82 5.96 15.99
N TRP A 357 19.57 6.22 15.61
CA TRP A 357 19.19 6.65 14.27
C TRP A 357 19.00 8.17 14.16
N ALA A 358 19.42 8.94 15.16
CA ALA A 358 19.28 10.40 15.14
C ALA A 358 19.90 10.98 13.85
N ALA A 359 19.15 11.88 13.21
CA ALA A 359 19.67 12.63 12.08
C ALA A 359 20.81 13.57 12.54
N SER A 360 21.61 14.09 11.60
CA SER A 360 22.63 15.08 11.95
C SER A 360 21.99 16.33 12.57
N PRO A 361 22.74 17.13 13.36
CA PRO A 361 22.21 18.37 13.93
C PRO A 361 21.66 19.34 12.86
N GLU A 362 22.31 19.40 11.69
CA GLU A 362 21.85 20.21 10.55
C GLU A 362 20.51 19.73 10.00
N ARG A 363 20.37 18.41 9.79
CA ARG A 363 19.10 17.83 9.30
C ARG A 363 18.00 17.95 10.33
N THR A 364 18.32 17.80 11.62
CA THR A 364 17.38 18.00 12.73
C THR A 364 16.83 19.41 12.73
N ALA A 365 17.71 20.43 12.69
CA ALA A 365 17.29 21.83 12.63
C ALA A 365 16.47 22.14 11.38
N TRP A 366 16.79 21.54 10.23
CA TRP A 366 16.00 21.69 9.01
C TRP A 366 14.58 21.12 9.16
N TRP A 367 14.44 19.95 9.78
CA TRP A 367 13.15 19.31 10.01
C TRP A 367 12.29 20.03 11.05
N GLU A 368 12.89 20.54 12.12
CA GLU A 368 12.19 21.38 13.11
C GLU A 368 11.69 22.68 12.47
N ALA A 369 12.54 23.34 11.67
CA ALA A 369 12.13 24.53 10.93
C ALA A 369 11.03 24.23 9.91
N ARG A 370 11.09 23.08 9.21
CA ARG A 370 10.03 22.65 8.29
C ARG A 370 8.73 22.35 9.04
N LEU A 371 8.81 21.66 10.18
CA LEU A 371 7.64 21.39 11.02
C LEU A 371 6.95 22.70 11.43
N GLY A 372 7.72 23.72 11.83
CA GLY A 372 7.17 25.05 12.13
C GLY A 372 6.51 25.74 10.93
N ARG A 373 7.12 25.71 9.75
CA ARG A 373 6.50 26.29 8.53
C ARG A 373 5.22 25.55 8.12
N VAL A 374 5.24 24.22 8.16
CA VAL A 374 4.08 23.39 7.80
C VAL A 374 2.95 23.52 8.82
N HIS A 375 3.28 23.65 10.11
CA HIS A 375 2.31 23.98 11.16
C HIS A 375 1.63 25.31 10.89
N ALA A 376 2.40 26.35 10.53
CA ALA A 376 1.83 27.66 10.18
C ALA A 376 0.90 27.61 8.95
N VAL A 377 1.17 26.73 7.97
CA VAL A 377 0.24 26.48 6.85
C VAL A 377 -1.08 25.93 7.37
N LEU A 378 -1.05 24.90 8.23
CA LEU A 378 -2.27 24.31 8.80
C LEU A 378 -3.04 25.26 9.72
N ALA A 379 -2.34 26.11 10.47
CA ALA A 379 -2.96 27.08 11.36
C ALA A 379 -3.68 28.23 10.62
N ALA A 380 -3.41 28.39 9.33
CA ALA A 380 -4.01 29.43 8.48
C ALA A 380 -5.22 28.95 7.66
N GLU A 381 -5.52 27.64 7.66
CA GLU A 381 -6.72 27.04 7.07
C GLU A 381 -7.96 27.19 7.98
#